data_AF-A0A7U4QJT5-F1
#
_entry.id   AF-A0A7U4QJT5-F1
#
_cell.length_a   1.000
_cell.length_b   1.000
_cell.length_c   1.000
_cell.angle_alpha   90.00
_cell.angle_beta   90.00
_cell.angle_gamma   90.00
#
_symmetry.space_group_name_H-M   'P 1'
#
loop_
_entity.id
_entity.type
_entity.pdbx_description
1 polymer ?
#
loop_
_entity_poly.entity_id
_entity_poly.type
_entity_poly.pdbx_seq_one_letter_code
_entity_poly.pdbx_strand_id
1 'polypeptide(L)'
;MRRFKLALLYLVVLFFASSLSFAQFSYQATILKVSDGDTVWVLMDGRRVKLRLLGIDTPEKFKSKKLARDAQECGVSQGYIKNLGQEATHYAKSLLHKGQKVGVVVYGTGHYGRTLALIYLPDGTCYNERIVRDGYSCVYKYRGQKSKELPQDEWVKLNQLLEEARKNHVGLWGKYYNVMECLCR
;
A
#
# COMPACT_ATOMS: atom_id res chain seq x y z
N MET A 1 24.97 8.96 -52.80
CA MET A 1 24.34 9.72 -51.68
C MET A 1 22.81 9.55 -51.56
N ARG A 2 22.21 8.40 -51.90
CA ARG A 2 20.74 8.20 -51.81
C ARG A 2 20.28 7.06 -50.88
N ARG A 3 21.19 6.27 -50.29
CA ARG A 3 20.85 5.15 -49.40
C ARG A 3 20.92 5.47 -47.90
N PHE A 4 21.50 6.61 -47.51
CA PHE A 4 21.60 7.03 -46.10
C PHE A 4 20.40 7.84 -45.58
N LYS A 5 19.53 8.35 -46.47
CA LYS A 5 18.35 9.15 -46.05
C LYS A 5 17.13 8.31 -45.65
N LEU A 6 17.06 7.03 -46.04
CA LEU A 6 15.96 6.14 -45.67
C LEU A 6 16.16 5.46 -44.32
N ALA A 7 17.39 5.23 -43.87
CA ALA A 7 17.67 4.62 -42.57
C ALA A 7 17.35 5.56 -41.38
N LEU A 8 17.46 6.88 -41.58
CA LEU A 8 17.16 7.86 -40.53
C LEU A 8 15.66 8.03 -40.29
N LEU A 9 14.81 7.73 -41.28
CA LEU A 9 13.36 7.86 -41.15
C LEU A 9 12.74 6.73 -40.31
N TYR A 10 13.31 5.52 -40.35
CA TYR A 10 12.86 4.40 -39.52
C TYR A 10 13.29 4.52 -38.05
N LEU A 11 14.41 5.22 -37.78
CA LEU A 11 14.94 5.38 -36.43
C LEU A 11 14.20 6.47 -35.63
N VAL A 12 13.53 7.41 -36.32
CA VAL A 12 12.67 8.42 -35.69
C VAL A 12 11.26 7.88 -35.41
N VAL A 13 10.76 6.95 -36.23
CA VAL A 13 9.44 6.32 -36.01
C VAL A 13 9.47 5.29 -34.88
N LEU A 14 10.62 4.64 -34.62
CA LEU A 14 10.78 3.71 -33.49
C LEU A 14 11.01 4.40 -32.14
N PHE A 15 11.32 5.70 -32.11
CA PHE A 15 11.43 6.47 -30.86
C PHE A 15 10.10 7.04 -30.37
N PHE A 16 9.05 6.97 -31.19
CA PHE A 16 7.68 7.33 -30.82
C PHE A 16 6.82 6.13 -30.42
N ALA A 17 7.41 4.93 -30.36
CA ALA A 17 6.73 3.74 -29.89
C ALA A 17 6.81 3.66 -28.36
N SER A 18 5.68 3.98 -27.73
CA SER A 18 5.27 3.45 -26.43
C SER A 18 5.95 4.00 -25.17
N SER A 19 5.85 5.30 -24.94
CA SER A 19 5.40 5.72 -23.60
C SER A 19 3.90 5.43 -23.50
N LEU A 20 3.54 4.14 -23.36
CA LEU A 20 2.28 3.77 -22.74
C LEU A 20 2.42 4.20 -21.27
N SER A 21 2.25 5.51 -21.04
CA SER A 21 1.84 5.98 -19.73
C SER A 21 0.54 5.25 -19.47
N PHE A 22 0.58 4.21 -18.64
CA PHE A 22 -0.61 3.68 -18.04
C PHE A 22 -1.27 4.89 -17.38
N ALA A 23 -2.35 5.38 -18.00
CA ALA A 23 -3.15 6.45 -17.43
C ALA A 23 -3.76 5.87 -16.16
N GLN A 24 -3.05 6.04 -15.05
CA GLN A 24 -3.53 5.63 -13.75
C GLN A 24 -4.70 6.55 -13.45
N PHE A 25 -5.91 6.00 -13.52
CA PHE A 25 -7.11 6.78 -13.28
C PHE A 25 -7.08 7.28 -11.83
N SER A 26 -6.94 8.60 -11.69
CA SER A 26 -7.08 9.29 -10.41
C SER A 26 -8.54 9.65 -10.24
N TYR A 27 -9.16 9.08 -9.22
CA TYR A 27 -10.53 9.33 -8.82
C TYR A 27 -10.55 10.25 -7.61
N GLN A 28 -11.56 11.10 -7.53
CA GLN A 28 -11.91 11.77 -6.28
C GLN A 28 -12.83 10.86 -5.48
N ALA A 29 -12.52 10.63 -4.21
CA ALA A 29 -13.32 9.78 -3.35
C ALA A 29 -13.55 10.41 -1.98
N THR A 30 -14.63 10.00 -1.31
CA THR A 30 -14.92 10.40 0.07
C THR A 30 -14.75 9.20 1.00
N ILE A 31 -13.96 9.34 2.07
CA ILE A 31 -13.78 8.27 3.06
C ILE A 31 -15.11 7.99 3.77
N LEU A 32 -15.56 6.74 3.74
CA LEU A 32 -16.77 6.29 4.45
C LEU A 32 -16.43 5.58 5.76
N LYS A 33 -15.40 4.72 5.75
CA LYS A 33 -15.00 3.91 6.90
C LYS A 33 -13.58 3.36 6.72
N VAL A 34 -12.73 3.53 7.72
CA VAL A 34 -11.49 2.76 7.87
C VAL A 34 -11.80 1.42 8.53
N SER A 35 -11.60 0.31 7.82
CA SER A 35 -11.82 -1.04 8.37
C SER A 35 -10.68 -1.44 9.28
N ASP A 36 -9.44 -1.24 8.82
CA ASP A 36 -8.13 -1.42 9.47
C ASP A 36 -7.12 -0.54 8.71
N GLY A 37 -5.82 -0.65 8.99
CA GLY A 37 -4.83 0.30 8.47
C GLY A 37 -4.49 0.14 6.98
N ASP A 38 -4.88 -0.97 6.35
CA ASP A 38 -4.68 -1.25 4.92
C ASP A 38 -5.99 -1.45 4.13
N THR A 39 -7.16 -1.36 4.79
CA THR A 39 -8.47 -1.55 4.15
C THR A 39 -9.44 -0.42 4.47
N VAL A 40 -9.90 0.27 3.43
CA VAL A 40 -10.72 1.49 3.53
C VAL A 40 -11.95 1.39 2.62
N TRP A 41 -13.10 1.85 3.11
CA TRP A 41 -14.30 2.05 2.30
C TRP A 41 -14.42 3.50 1.89
N VAL A 42 -14.71 3.73 0.61
CA VAL A 42 -14.89 5.06 0.03
C VAL A 42 -16.18 5.14 -0.78
N LEU A 43 -16.68 6.36 -0.94
CA LEU A 43 -17.64 6.73 -1.97
C LEU A 43 -16.85 7.27 -3.17
N MET A 44 -16.88 6.55 -4.27
CA MET A 44 -16.14 6.85 -5.51
C MET A 44 -17.10 6.63 -6.68
N ASP A 45 -17.27 7.64 -7.54
CA ASP A 45 -18.24 7.64 -8.65
C ASP A 45 -19.67 7.24 -8.24
N GLY A 46 -20.13 7.78 -7.10
CA GLY A 46 -21.46 7.49 -6.56
C GLY A 46 -21.63 6.07 -6.00
N ARG A 47 -20.56 5.25 -5.99
CA ARG A 47 -20.60 3.86 -5.51
C ARG A 47 -19.78 3.68 -4.26
N ARG A 48 -20.25 2.80 -3.38
CA ARG A 48 -19.49 2.35 -2.20
C ARG A 48 -18.48 1.30 -2.62
N VAL A 49 -17.19 1.63 -2.53
CA VAL A 49 -16.08 0.78 -2.96
C VAL A 49 -15.20 0.40 -1.77
N LYS A 50 -14.79 -0.87 -1.68
CA LYS A 50 -13.84 -1.37 -0.69
C LYS A 50 -12.44 -1.40 -1.31
N LEU A 51 -11.56 -0.54 -0.84
CA LEU A 51 -10.17 -0.47 -1.25
C LEU A 51 -9.31 -1.37 -0.34
N ARG A 52 -8.44 -2.15 -0.98
CA ARG A 52 -7.25 -2.72 -0.35
C ARG A 52 -6.08 -1.85 -0.77
N LEU A 53 -5.36 -1.32 0.20
CA LEU A 53 -4.30 -0.37 -0.04
C LEU A 53 -3.06 -1.10 -0.56
N LEU A 54 -2.58 -0.63 -1.71
CA LEU A 54 -1.50 -1.26 -2.45
C LEU A 54 -0.19 -1.24 -1.64
N GLY A 55 0.49 -2.39 -1.64
CA GLY A 55 1.86 -2.50 -1.12
C GLY A 55 2.01 -2.53 0.40
N ILE A 56 0.92 -2.37 1.15
CA ILE A 56 0.96 -2.32 2.62
C ILE A 56 0.15 -3.46 3.24
N ASP A 57 0.59 -3.93 4.40
CA ASP A 57 -0.08 -4.95 5.21
C ASP A 57 0.11 -4.62 6.70
N THR A 58 -1.00 -4.42 7.40
CA THR A 58 -1.00 -4.07 8.82
C THR A 58 -1.22 -5.29 9.72
N PRO A 59 -0.78 -5.24 10.99
CA PRO A 59 -1.06 -6.32 11.93
C PRO A 59 -2.57 -6.56 12.09
N GLU A 60 -2.98 -7.83 12.13
CA GLU A 60 -4.40 -8.20 12.16
C GLU A 60 -5.06 -7.81 13.48
N LYS A 61 -6.22 -7.15 13.41
CA LYS A 61 -7.02 -6.84 14.62
C LYS A 61 -8.28 -7.69 14.78
N PHE A 62 -8.69 -8.43 13.74
CA PHE A 62 -9.86 -9.29 13.76
C PHE A 62 -9.42 -10.75 13.86
N LYS A 63 -10.28 -11.59 14.47
CA LYS A 63 -10.01 -13.03 14.53
C LYS A 63 -10.01 -13.60 13.11
N SER A 64 -8.86 -14.11 12.67
CA SER A 64 -8.65 -14.63 11.32
C SER A 64 -7.63 -15.77 11.35
N LYS A 65 -7.58 -16.57 10.26
CA LYS A 65 -6.53 -17.58 10.09
C LYS A 65 -5.13 -16.96 10.05
N LYS A 66 -5.01 -15.76 9.46
CA LYS A 66 -3.76 -14.97 9.42
C LYS A 66 -3.34 -14.60 10.84
N LEU A 67 -4.23 -14.02 11.64
CA LEU A 67 -3.94 -13.67 13.05
C LEU A 67 -3.42 -14.88 13.85
N ALA A 68 -4.10 -16.04 13.73
CA ALA A 68 -3.70 -17.23 14.46
C ALA A 68 -2.31 -17.74 14.03
N ARG A 69 -2.04 -17.77 12.73
CA ARG A 69 -0.75 -18.15 12.17
C ARG A 69 0.35 -17.19 12.59
N ASP A 70 0.15 -15.89 12.41
CA ASP A 70 1.16 -14.87 12.71
C ASP A 70 1.47 -14.87 14.22
N ALA A 71 0.47 -15.07 15.08
CA ALA A 71 0.66 -15.19 16.53
C ALA A 71 1.50 -16.41 16.90
N GLN A 72 1.21 -17.56 16.29
CA GLN A 72 1.97 -18.78 16.46
C GLN A 72 3.42 -18.63 15.96
N GLU A 73 3.60 -18.10 14.76
CA GLU A 73 4.91 -17.91 14.13
C GLU A 73 5.80 -16.92 14.88
N CYS A 74 5.21 -15.88 15.47
CA CYS A 74 5.93 -14.87 16.25
C CYS A 74 6.00 -15.20 17.74
N GLY A 75 5.47 -16.35 18.19
CA GLY A 75 5.55 -16.78 19.59
C GLY A 75 4.81 -15.86 20.56
N VAL A 76 3.73 -15.19 20.12
CA VAL A 76 2.94 -14.25 20.93
C VAL A 76 1.46 -14.61 20.94
N SER A 77 0.70 -14.04 21.86
CA SER A 77 -0.75 -14.26 21.87
C SER A 77 -1.43 -13.54 20.70
N GLN A 78 -2.56 -14.08 20.25
CA GLN A 78 -3.43 -13.38 19.28
C GLN A 78 -3.87 -11.99 19.81
N GLY A 79 -4.06 -11.85 21.12
CA GLY A 79 -4.38 -10.58 21.75
C GLY A 79 -3.26 -9.54 21.56
N TYR A 80 -2.00 -9.98 21.61
CA TYR A 80 -0.85 -9.12 21.39
C TYR A 80 -0.86 -8.52 19.98
N ILE A 81 -0.98 -9.34 18.94
CA ILE A 81 -1.06 -8.86 17.55
C ILE A 81 -2.28 -7.96 17.34
N LYS A 82 -3.43 -8.29 17.96
CA LYS A 82 -4.62 -7.44 17.88
C LYS A 82 -4.39 -6.03 18.42
N ASN A 83 -3.58 -5.87 19.48
CA ASN A 83 -3.24 -4.55 20.01
C ASN A 83 -2.43 -3.73 18.99
N LEU A 84 -1.44 -4.36 18.32
CA LEU A 84 -0.70 -3.70 17.23
C LEU A 84 -1.65 -3.27 16.10
N GLY A 85 -2.59 -4.14 15.70
CA GLY A 85 -3.55 -3.84 14.64
C GLY A 85 -4.55 -2.74 15.01
N GLN A 86 -4.88 -2.62 16.30
CA GLN A 86 -5.69 -1.50 16.82
C GLN A 86 -4.92 -0.19 16.74
N GLU A 87 -3.65 -0.17 17.15
CA GLU A 87 -2.78 1.02 17.05
C GLU A 87 -2.59 1.46 15.58
N ALA A 88 -2.33 0.53 14.66
CA ALA A 88 -2.25 0.81 13.22
C ALA A 88 -3.58 1.38 12.66
N THR A 89 -4.72 0.84 13.10
CA THR A 89 -6.03 1.40 12.72
C THR A 89 -6.24 2.80 13.29
N HIS A 90 -5.84 3.05 14.53
CA HIS A 90 -5.98 4.38 15.14
C HIS A 90 -5.16 5.41 14.38
N TYR A 91 -3.93 5.07 14.01
CA TYR A 91 -3.11 5.89 13.13
C TYR A 91 -3.78 6.12 11.76
N ALA A 92 -4.33 5.07 11.13
CA ALA A 92 -5.06 5.22 9.88
C ALA A 92 -6.23 6.22 9.99
N LYS A 93 -7.01 6.14 11.07
CA LYS A 93 -8.15 7.03 11.33
C LYS A 93 -7.76 8.46 11.67
N SER A 94 -6.53 8.71 12.14
CA SER A 94 -6.04 10.07 12.37
C SER A 94 -5.66 10.79 11.08
N LEU A 95 -5.48 10.06 9.97
CA LEU A 95 -5.18 10.62 8.66
C LEU A 95 -6.36 10.52 7.66
N LEU A 96 -7.21 9.51 7.83
CA LEU A 96 -8.35 9.18 6.96
C LEU A 96 -9.67 9.32 7.72
N HIS A 97 -10.15 10.55 7.86
CA HIS A 97 -11.38 10.86 8.58
C HIS A 97 -12.62 10.56 7.74
N LYS A 98 -13.70 10.10 8.38
CA LYS A 98 -14.99 9.93 7.71
C LYS A 98 -15.47 11.26 7.12
N GLY A 99 -15.85 11.26 5.85
CA GLY A 99 -16.27 12.46 5.11
C GLY A 99 -15.12 13.23 4.45
N GLN A 100 -13.86 12.88 4.72
CA GLN A 100 -12.71 13.51 4.08
C GLN A 100 -12.66 13.16 2.59
N LYS A 101 -12.40 14.17 1.75
CA LYS A 101 -12.11 13.97 0.32
C LYS A 101 -10.65 13.60 0.13
N VAL A 102 -10.39 12.62 -0.72
CA VAL A 102 -9.06 12.11 -1.03
C VAL A 102 -8.94 11.80 -2.52
N GLY A 103 -7.72 11.87 -3.04
CA GLY A 103 -7.38 11.28 -4.33
C GLY A 103 -7.20 9.77 -4.19
N VAL A 104 -7.68 9.00 -5.16
CA VAL A 104 -7.52 7.55 -5.20
C VAL A 104 -6.98 7.16 -6.56
N VAL A 105 -5.86 6.44 -6.58
CA VAL A 105 -5.30 5.94 -7.83
C VAL A 105 -5.39 4.43 -7.88
N VAL A 106 -6.15 3.91 -8.85
CA VAL A 106 -6.51 2.49 -8.94
C VAL A 106 -5.50 1.72 -9.79
N TYR A 107 -4.98 0.62 -9.26
CA TYR A 107 -4.06 -0.29 -9.94
C TYR A 107 -4.74 -1.53 -10.53
N GLY A 108 -6.03 -1.71 -10.24
CA GLY A 108 -6.84 -2.80 -10.74
C GLY A 108 -7.60 -3.51 -9.64
N THR A 109 -7.99 -4.75 -9.92
CA THR A 109 -8.69 -5.61 -8.96
C THR A 109 -7.74 -6.68 -8.48
N GLY A 110 -7.43 -6.66 -7.18
CA GLY A 110 -6.61 -7.67 -6.54
C GLY A 110 -7.36 -8.98 -6.33
N HIS A 111 -6.67 -9.96 -5.76
CA HIS A 111 -7.29 -11.24 -5.42
C HIS A 111 -8.53 -11.07 -4.52
N TYR A 112 -9.58 -11.83 -4.82
CA TYR A 112 -10.91 -11.79 -4.17
C TYR A 112 -11.78 -10.56 -4.48
N GLY A 113 -11.54 -9.86 -5.59
CA GLY A 113 -12.46 -8.82 -6.08
C GLY A 113 -12.32 -7.46 -5.38
N ARG A 114 -11.24 -7.23 -4.63
CA ARG A 114 -10.98 -5.94 -3.96
C ARG A 114 -10.23 -5.00 -4.91
N THR A 115 -10.64 -3.74 -4.97
CA THR A 115 -9.90 -2.72 -5.71
C THR A 115 -8.58 -2.41 -5.02
N LEU A 116 -7.47 -2.53 -5.76
CA LEU A 116 -6.14 -2.14 -5.29
C LEU A 116 -5.90 -0.67 -5.59
N ALA A 117 -5.48 0.10 -4.58
CA ALA A 117 -5.32 1.52 -4.75
C ALA A 117 -4.26 2.16 -3.84
N LEU A 118 -3.75 3.31 -4.30
CA LEU A 118 -3.10 4.31 -3.46
C LEU A 118 -4.13 5.37 -3.05
N ILE A 119 -4.00 5.90 -1.84
CA ILE A 119 -4.75 7.06 -1.38
C ILE A 119 -3.81 8.26 -1.24
N TYR A 120 -4.20 9.39 -1.81
CA TYR A 120 -3.54 10.68 -1.66
C TYR A 120 -4.41 11.60 -0.80
N LEU A 121 -3.80 12.13 0.27
CA LEU A 121 -4.41 13.12 1.15
C LEU A 121 -4.54 14.48 0.44
N PRO A 122 -5.35 15.42 0.96
CA PRO A 122 -5.53 16.74 0.35
C PRO A 122 -4.25 17.54 0.11
N ASP A 123 -3.21 17.31 0.92
CA ASP A 123 -1.89 17.94 0.81
C ASP A 123 -0.96 17.25 -0.22
N GLY A 124 -1.45 16.22 -0.91
CA GLY A 124 -0.66 15.42 -1.85
C GLY A 124 0.14 14.29 -1.20
N THR A 125 0.09 14.12 0.13
CA THR A 125 0.76 13.02 0.81
C THR A 125 0.13 11.67 0.42
N CYS A 126 0.95 10.72 -0.07
CA CYS A 126 0.54 9.34 -0.27
C CYS A 126 0.39 8.64 1.09
N TYR A 127 -0.83 8.25 1.46
CA TYR A 127 -1.11 7.58 2.73
C TYR A 127 -0.38 6.23 2.85
N ASN A 128 -0.29 5.46 1.76
CA ASN A 128 0.34 4.14 1.78
C ASN A 128 1.82 4.23 2.14
N GLU A 129 2.53 5.23 1.61
CA GLU A 129 3.91 5.52 1.99
C GLU A 129 3.98 6.03 3.42
N ARG A 130 3.06 6.94 3.78
CA ARG A 130 3.02 7.59 5.09
C ARG A 130 2.87 6.59 6.24
N ILE A 131 2.05 5.56 6.09
CA ILE A 131 1.85 4.55 7.16
C ILE A 131 3.07 3.64 7.33
N VAL A 132 3.81 3.35 6.26
CA VAL A 132 5.06 2.57 6.34
C VAL A 132 6.16 3.42 6.98
N ARG A 133 6.34 4.66 6.50
CA ARG A 133 7.31 5.62 7.02
C ARG A 133 7.17 5.85 8.52
N ASP A 134 5.93 5.97 9.00
CA ASP A 134 5.66 6.23 10.42
C ASP A 134 5.59 4.93 11.25
N GLY A 135 5.87 3.77 10.64
CA GLY A 135 6.10 2.51 11.35
C GLY A 135 4.85 1.75 11.78
N TYR A 136 3.72 1.93 11.09
CA TYR A 136 2.44 1.29 11.43
C TYR A 136 2.03 0.16 10.47
N SER A 137 2.85 -0.13 9.45
CA SER A 137 2.59 -1.19 8.47
C SER A 137 3.87 -1.88 8.04
N CYS A 138 3.77 -3.16 7.69
CA CYS A 138 4.78 -3.86 6.90
C CYS A 138 4.55 -3.60 5.39
N VAL A 139 5.54 -3.96 4.57
CA VAL A 139 5.36 -4.04 3.10
C VAL A 139 4.74 -5.39 2.76
N TYR A 140 3.66 -5.37 1.98
CA TYR A 140 2.95 -6.59 1.61
C TYR A 140 3.81 -7.51 0.74
N LYS A 141 3.92 -8.77 1.17
CA LYS A 141 4.56 -9.86 0.43
C LYS A 141 3.54 -10.95 0.12
N TYR A 142 3.61 -11.49 -1.10
CA TYR A 142 2.84 -12.68 -1.45
C TYR A 142 3.74 -13.91 -1.31
N ARG A 143 3.43 -14.80 -0.35
CA ARG A 143 4.22 -16.01 -0.06
C ARG A 143 5.70 -15.70 0.20
N GLY A 144 5.98 -14.63 0.95
CA GLY A 144 7.35 -14.21 1.30
C GLY A 144 8.11 -13.51 0.17
N GLN A 145 7.50 -13.30 -0.99
CA GLN A 145 8.13 -12.63 -2.14
C GLN A 145 7.41 -11.33 -2.49
N LYS A 146 8.08 -10.47 -3.27
CA LYS A 146 7.43 -9.28 -3.86
C LYS A 146 6.15 -9.69 -4.58
N SER A 147 5.03 -9.03 -4.26
CA SER A 147 3.77 -9.26 -4.97
C SER A 147 3.86 -8.78 -6.42
N LYS A 148 3.29 -9.56 -7.36
CA LYS A 148 3.11 -9.11 -8.75
C LYS A 148 2.15 -7.92 -8.87
N GLU A 149 1.28 -7.73 -7.88
CA GLU A 149 0.37 -6.60 -7.79
C GLU A 149 1.11 -5.27 -7.56
N LEU A 150 2.34 -5.32 -7.04
CA LEU A 150 3.11 -4.15 -6.64
C LEU A 150 4.19 -3.81 -7.69
N PRO A 151 4.13 -2.63 -8.30
CA PRO A 151 5.18 -2.12 -9.19
C PRO A 151 6.57 -2.14 -8.55
N GLN A 152 7.62 -2.18 -9.37
CA GLN A 152 8.99 -2.32 -8.89
C GLN A 152 9.49 -1.07 -8.12
N ASP A 153 9.17 0.11 -8.65
CA ASP A 153 9.44 1.41 -8.03
C ASP A 153 8.73 1.54 -6.68
N GLU A 154 7.44 1.22 -6.61
CA GLU A 154 6.67 1.22 -5.35
C GLU A 154 7.27 0.23 -4.33
N TRP A 155 7.64 -0.97 -4.77
CA TRP A 155 8.30 -1.94 -3.90
C TRP A 155 9.62 -1.41 -3.32
N VAL A 156 10.49 -0.84 -4.15
CA VAL A 156 11.77 -0.27 -3.68
C VAL A 156 11.53 0.85 -2.68
N LYS A 157 10.61 1.77 -3.01
CA LYS A 157 10.27 2.91 -2.17
C LYS A 157 9.72 2.49 -0.81
N LEU A 158 8.74 1.58 -0.78
CA LEU A 158 8.13 1.13 0.47
C LEU A 158 9.12 0.34 1.34
N ASN A 159 10.01 -0.46 0.76
CA ASN A 159 11.03 -1.17 1.54
C ASN A 159 12.07 -0.21 2.13
N GLN A 160 12.46 0.85 1.40
CA GLN A 160 13.33 1.87 1.97
C GLN A 160 12.68 2.54 3.19
N LEU A 161 11.42 2.95 3.07
CA LEU A 161 10.67 3.55 4.19
C LEU A 161 10.53 2.57 5.38
N LEU A 162 10.34 1.28 5.11
CA LEU A 162 10.25 0.25 6.15
C LEU A 162 11.57 0.14 6.94
N GLU A 163 12.70 0.11 6.24
CA GLU A 163 14.02 0.02 6.87
C GLU A 163 14.35 1.29 7.68
N GLU A 164 13.99 2.46 7.17
CA GLU A 164 14.12 3.72 7.91
C GLU A 164 13.25 3.71 9.18
N ALA A 165 12.00 3.27 9.07
CA ALA A 165 11.09 3.18 10.22
C ALA A 165 11.60 2.20 11.29
N ARG A 166 12.11 1.04 10.84
CA ARG A 166 12.72 0.01 11.69
C ARG A 166 13.95 0.55 12.42
N LYS A 167 14.88 1.19 11.70
CA LYS A 167 16.11 1.75 12.26
C LYS A 167 15.83 2.86 13.28
N ASN A 168 14.82 3.68 13.03
CA ASN A 168 14.49 4.83 13.86
C ASN A 168 13.47 4.51 14.98
N HIS A 169 13.05 3.26 15.12
CA HIS A 169 12.11 2.81 16.16
C HIS A 169 10.80 3.62 16.21
N VAL A 170 10.27 4.01 15.04
CA VAL A 170 9.04 4.81 14.96
C VAL A 170 7.79 3.93 14.95
N GLY A 171 6.68 4.49 15.44
CA GLY A 171 5.39 3.78 15.48
C GLY A 171 5.50 2.46 16.24
N LEU A 172 5.04 1.38 15.62
CA LEU A 172 5.06 0.05 16.23
C LEU A 172 6.48 -0.48 16.45
N TRP A 173 7.47 -0.01 15.69
CA TRP A 173 8.87 -0.42 15.86
C TRP A 173 9.47 0.04 17.20
N GLY A 174 8.92 1.06 17.87
CA GLY A 174 9.38 1.47 19.18
C GLY A 174 8.97 0.49 20.28
N LYS A 175 7.66 0.26 20.40
CA LYS A 175 7.07 -0.55 21.49
C LYS A 175 7.04 -2.06 21.21
N TYR A 176 6.96 -2.46 19.94
CA TYR A 176 6.71 -3.83 19.53
C TYR A 176 7.82 -4.41 18.64
N TYR A 177 9.05 -3.91 18.76
CA TYR A 177 10.17 -4.19 17.85
C TYR A 177 10.29 -5.67 17.44
N ASN A 178 10.46 -6.59 18.41
CA ASN A 178 10.67 -8.02 18.12
C ASN A 178 9.50 -8.66 17.34
N VAL A 179 8.26 -8.24 17.63
CA VAL A 179 7.09 -8.75 16.92
C VAL A 179 6.98 -8.12 15.54
N MET A 180 7.32 -6.83 15.39
CA MET A 180 7.39 -6.19 14.09
C MET A 180 8.48 -6.81 13.19
N GLU A 181 9.65 -7.17 13.72
CA GLU A 181 10.67 -7.91 12.98
C GLU A 181 10.14 -9.25 12.47
N CYS A 182 9.40 -9.98 13.30
CA CYS A 182 8.76 -11.22 12.88
C CYS A 182 7.66 -11.01 11.83
N LEU A 183 6.80 -10.00 12.01
CA LEU A 183 5.67 -9.75 11.11
C LEU A 183 6.12 -9.23 9.73
N CYS A 184 7.17 -8.41 9.67
CA CYS A 184 7.62 -7.76 8.44
C CYS A 184 8.73 -8.51 7.68
N ARG A 185 9.05 -9.74 8.11
CA ARG A 185 10.06 -10.61 7.47
C ARG A 185 9.78 -10.92 6.01
#